data_AF-Q09062-F1
#
_entry.id   AF-Q09062-F1
#
_cell.length_a   1.000
_cell.length_b   1.000
_cell.length_c   1.000
_cell.angle_alpha   90.00
_cell.angle_beta   90.00
_cell.angle_gamma   90.00
#
_symmetry.space_group_name_H-M   'P 1'
#
loop_
_entity.id
_entity.type
_entity.pdbx_description
1 polymer ?
#
loop_
_entity_poly.entity_id
_entity_poly.type
_entity_poly.pdbx_seq_one_letter_code
_entity_poly.pdbx_strand_id
1 'polypeptide(L)' 'ALNGITKSAQIGFGSFVDKTVLPFVNTHPEKLKNPCPEKNENCQPPFSFKHILNLTANGKEFQDQVGKQGISGNLDR' A
#
# COMPACT_ATOMS: atom_id res chain seq x y z
N ALA A 1 21.81 -9.51 -3.77
CA ALA A 1 20.80 -10.52 -3.40
C ALA A 1 20.33 -11.30 -4.64
N LEU A 2 19.25 -10.91 -5.33
CA LEU A 2 18.69 -11.66 -6.47
C LEU A 2 19.66 -11.84 -7.65
N ASN A 3 20.45 -10.82 -7.98
CA ASN A 3 21.44 -10.89 -9.06
C ASN A 3 22.60 -11.88 -8.78
N GLY A 4 22.71 -12.40 -7.55
CA GLY A 4 23.63 -13.49 -7.23
C GLY A 4 23.09 -14.88 -7.59
N ILE A 5 21.78 -14.98 -7.89
CA ILE A 5 21.10 -16.25 -8.22
C ILE A 5 20.77 -16.31 -9.72
N THR A 6 20.27 -15.20 -10.29
CA THR A 6 19.88 -15.13 -11.71
C THR A 6 20.33 -13.82 -12.35
N LYS A 7 20.60 -13.85 -13.66
CA LYS A 7 21.04 -12.69 -14.44
C LYS A 7 19.91 -11.73 -14.82
N SER A 8 18.66 -12.18 -14.77
CA SER A 8 17.50 -11.43 -15.28
C SER A 8 16.44 -11.22 -14.20
N ALA A 9 16.85 -10.74 -13.02
CA ALA A 9 15.92 -10.46 -11.94
C ALA A 9 15.11 -9.19 -12.24
N GLN A 10 13.80 -9.26 -11.96
CA GLN A 10 12.89 -8.12 -11.98
C GLN A 10 12.08 -8.12 -10.70
N ILE A 11 11.72 -6.92 -10.23
CA ILE A 11 10.90 -6.69 -9.05
C ILE A 11 9.75 -5.76 -9.41
N GLY A 12 8.59 -5.98 -8.79
CA GLY A 12 7.41 -5.14 -8.93
C GLY A 12 6.84 -4.84 -7.55
N PHE A 13 5.81 -4.00 -7.49
CA PHE A 13 5.20 -3.61 -6.22
C PHE A 13 3.70 -3.39 -6.35
N GLY A 14 2.97 -3.89 -5.35
CA GLY A 14 1.55 -3.67 -5.16
C GLY A 14 1.25 -3.73 -3.67
N SER A 15 0.13 -3.15 -3.27
CA SER A 15 -0.31 -3.11 -1.87
C SER A 15 -1.80 -3.44 -1.76
N PHE A 16 -2.24 -3.82 -0.57
CA PHE A 16 -3.62 -4.12 -0.24
C PHE A 16 -3.92 -3.73 1.22
N VAL A 17 -5.20 -3.47 1.52
CA VAL A 17 -5.69 -3.27 2.89
C VAL A 17 -6.82 -4.27 3.13
N ASP A 18 -8.05 -3.91 2.73
CA ASP A 18 -9.23 -4.77 2.76
C ASP A 18 -10.33 -4.17 1.86
N LYS A 19 -11.47 -4.86 1.74
CA LYS A 19 -12.66 -4.37 1.07
C LYS A 19 -13.18 -3.11 1.77
N THR A 20 -13.52 -2.08 1.00
CA THR A 20 -13.95 -0.77 1.53
C THR A 20 -15.44 -0.74 1.88
N VAL A 21 -15.91 -1.77 2.59
CA VAL A 21 -17.30 -1.90 3.06
C VAL A 21 -17.31 -2.35 4.52
N LEU A 22 -18.40 -2.08 5.24
CA LEU A 22 -18.62 -2.68 6.56
C LEU A 22 -18.77 -4.22 6.42
N PRO A 23 -18.27 -5.02 7.40
CA PRO A 23 -17.65 -4.61 8.67
C PRO A 23 -16.13 -4.42 8.61
N PHE A 24 -15.50 -4.54 7.44
CA PHE A 24 -14.04 -4.49 7.30
C PHE A 24 -13.45 -3.09 7.54
N VAL A 25 -14.17 -2.03 7.15
CA VAL A 25 -13.75 -0.65 7.37
C VAL A 25 -14.87 0.20 7.98
N ASN A 26 -14.50 1.27 8.67
CA ASN A 26 -15.46 2.26 9.14
C ASN A 26 -15.92 3.13 7.97
N THR A 27 -17.19 3.00 7.57
CA THR A 27 -17.76 3.76 6.45
C THR A 27 -18.23 5.18 6.83
N HIS A 28 -17.97 5.65 8.05
CA HIS A 28 -18.19 7.05 8.40
C HIS A 28 -17.27 7.94 7.54
N PRO A 29 -17.78 9.01 6.90
CA PRO A 29 -17.02 9.78 5.90
C PRO A 29 -15.66 10.29 6.38
N GLU A 30 -15.56 10.69 7.66
CA GLU A 30 -14.28 11.11 8.26
C GLU A 30 -13.25 9.97 8.35
N LYS A 31 -13.71 8.76 8.71
CA LYS A 31 -12.86 7.58 8.86
C LYS A 31 -12.50 6.94 7.51
N LEU A 32 -13.31 7.13 6.48
CA LEU A 32 -12.92 6.79 5.11
C LEU A 32 -11.82 7.70 4.59
N LYS A 33 -11.83 9.00 4.95
CA LYS A 33 -10.79 9.95 4.55
C LYS A 33 -9.47 9.73 5.32
N ASN A 34 -9.56 9.45 6.61
CA ASN A 34 -8.41 9.12 7.45
C ASN A 34 -8.76 7.93 8.37
N PRO A 35 -8.38 6.69 7.99
CA PRO A 35 -8.71 5.50 8.77
C PRO A 35 -7.87 5.35 10.04
N CYS A 36 -6.82 6.15 10.23
CA CYS A 36 -5.93 5.97 11.37
C CYS A 36 -6.57 6.37 12.71
N PRO A 37 -6.08 5.80 13.83
CA PRO A 37 -6.63 6.07 15.15
C PRO A 37 -6.38 7.51 15.57
N GLU A 38 -5.14 7.97 15.40
CA GLU A 38 -4.73 9.33 15.71
C GLU A 38 -5.07 10.28 14.55
N LYS A 39 -5.85 11.33 14.83
CA LYS A 39 -6.24 12.33 13.82
C LYS A 39 -5.06 13.09 13.21
N ASN A 40 -3.92 13.11 13.91
CA ASN A 40 -2.71 13.83 13.51
C ASN A 40 -1.86 13.00 12.54
N GLU A 41 -2.10 11.68 12.47
CA GLU A 41 -1.43 10.79 11.55
C GLU A 41 -2.17 10.81 10.21
N ASN A 42 -1.46 11.19 9.15
CA ASN A 42 -2.03 11.21 7.80
C ASN A 42 -1.97 9.80 7.21
N CYS A 43 -3.12 9.16 7.12
CA CYS A 43 -3.28 7.88 6.45
C CYS A 43 -4.10 8.01 5.18
N GLN A 44 -3.74 7.23 4.17
CA GLN A 44 -4.52 7.16 2.94
C GLN A 44 -5.84 6.40 3.20
N PRO A 45 -6.92 6.70 2.46
CA PRO A 45 -8.15 5.92 2.49
C PRO A 45 -7.92 4.43 2.25
N PRO A 46 -8.71 3.54 2.87
CA PRO A 46 -8.60 2.10 2.64
C PRO A 46 -8.89 1.74 1.19
N PHE A 47 -8.28 0.65 0.73
CA PHE A 47 -8.43 0.13 -0.63
C PHE A 47 -8.22 -1.38 -0.64
N SER A 48 -8.87 -2.06 -1.59
CA SER A 48 -8.73 -3.51 -1.70
C SER A 48 -7.36 -3.89 -2.26
N PHE A 49 -7.00 -3.42 -3.45
CA PHE A 49 -5.68 -3.66 -4.05
C PHE A 49 -5.28 -2.47 -4.93
N LYS A 50 -4.01 -2.10 -4.89
CA LYS A 50 -3.39 -1.13 -5.79
C LYS A 50 -2.12 -1.74 -6.38
N HIS A 51 -2.09 -1.82 -7.71
CA HIS A 51 -0.87 -2.07 -8.46
C HIS A 51 -0.06 -0.77 -8.57
N ILE A 52 1.22 -0.79 -8.20
CA ILE A 52 2.04 0.42 -8.05
C ILE A 52 3.23 0.43 -9.00
N LEU A 53 3.92 -0.70 -9.14
CA LEU A 53 5.11 -0.82 -9.99
C LEU A 53 5.06 -2.12 -10.80
N ASN A 54 5.11 -1.96 -12.12
CA ASN A 54 5.34 -3.06 -13.06
C ASN A 54 6.70 -3.72 -12.79
N LEU A 55 6.84 -4.98 -13.18
CA LEU A 55 8.12 -5.68 -13.07
C LEU A 55 9.23 -4.88 -13.80
N THR A 56 10.29 -4.56 -13.06
CA THR A 56 11.41 -3.75 -13.51
C THR A 56 12.72 -4.30 -12.95
N ALA A 57 13.80 -4.17 -13.70
CA ALA A 57 15.15 -4.44 -13.18
C ALA A 57 15.74 -3.24 -12.41
N ASN A 58 15.04 -2.10 -12.40
CA ASN A 58 15.51 -0.86 -11.79
C ASN A 58 15.20 -0.81 -10.29
N GLY A 59 16.21 -1.14 -9.46
CA GLY A 59 16.08 -1.10 -8.00
C GLY A 59 15.77 0.29 -7.43
N LYS A 60 16.22 1.36 -8.10
CA LYS A 60 15.94 2.74 -7.66
C LYS A 60 14.48 3.11 -7.88
N GLU A 61 13.91 2.70 -9.01
CA GLU A 61 12.48 2.90 -9.30
C GLU A 61 11.61 2.20 -8.23
N PHE A 62 11.97 0.99 -7.82
CA PHE A 62 11.33 0.32 -6.70
C PHE A 62 11.39 1.13 -5.41
N GLN A 63 12.60 1.57 -5.01
CA GLN A 63 12.78 2.38 -3.81
C GLN A 63 11.92 3.66 -3.84
N ASP A 64 11.91 4.36 -4.98
CA ASP A 64 11.16 5.60 -5.15
C ASP A 64 9.64 5.36 -5.10
N GLN A 65 9.14 4.29 -5.73
CA GLN A 65 7.70 3.97 -5.73
C GLN A 65 7.19 3.49 -4.37
N VAL A 66 7.99 2.68 -3.67
CA VAL A 66 7.68 2.24 -2.29
C VAL A 66 7.67 3.44 -1.34
N GLY A 67 8.67 4.33 -1.44
CA GLY A 67 8.78 5.51 -0.57
C GLY A 67 7.66 6.54 -0.73
N LYS A 68 6.92 6.51 -1.85
CA LYS A 68 5.77 7.39 -2.10
C LYS A 68 4.46 6.90 -1.47
N GLN A 69 4.42 5.68 -0.92
CA GLN A 69 3.18 5.14 -0.36
C GLN A 69 2.94 5.62 1.07
N GLY A 70 1.67 5.86 1.41
CA GLY A 70 1.23 6.13 2.78
C GLY A 70 0.67 4.87 3.45
N ILE A 71 0.64 4.84 4.78
CA ILE A 71 -0.07 3.79 5.53
C ILE A 71 -1.59 4.02 5.45
N SER A 72 -2.35 2.95 5.56
CA SER A 72 -3.82 2.92 5.63
C SER A 72 -4.24 2.08 6.85
N GLY A 73 -5.53 2.09 7.19
CA GLY A 73 -6.10 1.25 8.24
C GLY A 73 -7.49 0.67 7.88
N ASN A 74 -7.93 -0.30 8.67
CA ASN A 74 -9.22 -0.98 8.63
C ASN A 74 -9.78 -1.14 10.07
N LEU A 75 -10.91 -1.85 10.25
CA LEU A 75 -11.69 -1.87 11.49
C LEU A 75 -11.58 -3.18 12.29
N ASP A 76 -11.27 -4.29 11.64
CA ASP A 76 -11.31 -5.64 12.21
C ASP A 76 -10.06 -6.04 13.02
N ARG A 77 -9.12 -5.10 13.22
CA ARG A 77 -7.95 -5.26 14.09
C ARG A 77 -7.72 -4.07 15.01
#